data_AF-A0A161V029-F1
#
_entry.id   AF-A0A161V029-F1
#
_cell.length_a   1.000
_cell.length_b   1.000
_cell.length_c   1.000
_cell.angle_alpha   90.00
_cell.angle_beta   90.00
_cell.angle_gamma   90.00
#
_symmetry.space_group_name_H-M   'P 1'
#
loop_
_entity.id
_entity.type
_entity.pdbx_description
1 polymer ?
#
loop_
_entity_poly.entity_id
_entity_poly.type
_entity_poly.pdbx_seq_one_letter_code
_entity_poly.pdbx_strand_id
1 'polypeptide(L)'
;MADDENTSLNPLATLAKQSQETAKGYQDTADKLRAKAGGWGSAIQALGLAAVAWIGFDELVDVFPTHDVGWLLALLIIIGIALMAASAIFVGWNLSVQNRPLAMSSNIQDMIDNKEITEAEADRVRDVYHQFAKLNKLDFDDKPVLIGVENEAPDALKERRKDANEAVSNALASYFAPASLYESNVEKAYSYDPVANVITAPTDDEELKKLNFGLARAAQIRADLQLTRARASVVVIRDRVSNATIGRRPLAAISVFGASLIAVWFLSDGIRAYNASESDKFAIAKSCGEAFKALSDAGAKFELPEDCDAATSQGGAEGSELAIASLVALSADFSTCRANAVVKDEDVVNVEKTNENLKSCIPIRAAIDEQLKLIE
;
A
#
# COMPACT_ATOMS: atom_id res chain seq x y z
N MET A 1 27.67 23.56 19.02
CA MET A 1 27.66 25.04 18.89
C MET A 1 28.96 25.61 18.30
N ALA A 2 29.89 24.79 17.80
CA ALA A 2 31.14 25.27 17.18
C ALA A 2 31.14 25.24 15.64
N ASP A 3 30.03 24.86 14.99
CA ASP A 3 29.97 24.70 13.53
C ASP A 3 29.51 25.96 12.77
N ASP A 4 29.00 26.99 13.45
CA ASP A 4 28.33 28.11 12.76
C ASP A 4 29.29 29.22 12.28
N GLU A 5 30.49 29.34 12.84
CA GLU A 5 31.38 30.49 12.57
C GLU A 5 32.08 30.41 11.20
N ASN A 6 32.27 29.20 10.66
CA ASN A 6 32.89 28.98 9.34
C ASN A 6 31.91 29.06 8.15
N THR A 7 30.60 29.10 8.41
CA THR A 7 29.57 29.15 7.36
C THR A 7 29.40 30.54 6.73
N SER A 8 29.87 31.59 7.41
CA SER A 8 29.76 32.99 6.95
C SER A 8 30.67 33.31 5.75
N LEU A 9 31.71 32.51 5.52
CA LEU A 9 32.77 32.80 4.54
C LEU A 9 32.49 32.27 3.14
N ASN A 10 31.47 31.44 2.93
CA ASN A 10 31.15 30.95 1.59
C ASN A 10 29.62 30.84 1.34
N PRO A 11 28.96 31.94 0.90
CA PRO A 11 27.52 31.96 0.67
C PRO A 11 27.04 30.90 -0.34
N LEU A 12 27.92 30.45 -1.24
CA LEU A 12 27.60 29.39 -2.21
C LEU A 12 27.55 28.00 -1.57
N ALA A 13 28.41 27.73 -0.58
CA ALA A 13 28.38 26.47 0.16
C ALA A 13 27.09 26.35 0.99
N THR A 14 26.65 27.45 1.59
CA THR A 14 25.37 27.51 2.33
C THR A 14 24.17 27.25 1.42
N LEU A 15 24.14 27.82 0.21
CA LEU A 15 23.09 27.56 -0.78
C LEU A 15 23.07 26.11 -1.25
N ALA A 16 24.25 25.51 -1.49
CA ALA A 16 24.36 24.09 -1.86
C ALA A 16 23.84 23.16 -0.74
N LYS A 17 24.15 23.47 0.53
CA LYS A 17 23.63 22.73 1.67
C LYS A 17 22.11 22.87 1.82
N GLN A 18 21.58 24.08 1.70
CA GLN A 18 20.13 24.33 1.77
C GLN A 18 19.36 23.60 0.66
N SER A 19 19.88 23.58 -0.56
CA SER A 19 19.26 22.86 -1.68
C SER A 19 19.33 21.34 -1.51
N GLN A 20 20.43 20.79 -0.99
CA GLN A 20 20.52 19.37 -0.61
C GLN A 20 19.55 18.99 0.50
N GLU A 21 19.44 19.79 1.57
CA GLU A 21 18.48 19.57 2.66
C GLU A 21 17.03 19.63 2.15
N THR A 22 16.73 20.59 1.27
CA THR A 22 15.41 20.70 0.64
C THR A 22 15.12 19.50 -0.27
N ALA A 23 16.10 19.07 -1.08
CA ALA A 23 15.96 17.89 -1.94
C ALA A 23 15.72 16.62 -1.11
N LYS A 24 16.42 16.45 0.01
CA LYS A 24 16.19 15.38 0.97
C LYS A 24 14.77 15.44 1.55
N GLY A 25 14.27 16.63 1.91
CA GLY A 25 12.90 16.79 2.38
C GLY A 25 11.84 16.35 1.37
N TYR A 26 12.06 16.58 0.06
CA TYR A 26 11.21 16.07 -1.00
C TYR A 26 11.32 14.54 -1.17
N GLN A 27 12.54 13.98 -1.08
CA GLN A 27 12.74 12.52 -1.08
C GLN A 27 12.03 11.85 0.09
N ASP A 28 12.17 12.38 1.30
CA ASP A 28 11.47 11.89 2.49
C ASP A 28 9.94 11.99 2.33
N THR A 29 9.45 13.04 1.66
CA THR A 29 8.02 13.20 1.35
C THR A 29 7.56 12.13 0.35
N ALA A 30 8.33 11.88 -0.71
CA ALA A 30 8.07 10.83 -1.68
C ALA A 30 8.02 9.45 -1.01
N ASP A 31 8.98 9.16 -0.13
CA ASP A 31 9.05 7.88 0.57
C ASP A 31 7.93 7.71 1.60
N LYS A 32 7.55 8.78 2.32
CA LYS A 32 6.36 8.78 3.17
C LYS A 32 5.08 8.53 2.38
N LEU A 33 4.94 9.10 1.18
CA LEU A 33 3.78 8.84 0.32
C LEU A 33 3.74 7.38 -0.14
N ARG A 34 4.87 6.80 -0.53
CA ARG A 34 4.99 5.37 -0.88
C ARG A 34 4.66 4.47 0.31
N ALA A 35 5.20 4.77 1.50
CA ALA A 35 4.94 4.02 2.72
C ALA A 35 3.45 4.06 3.10
N LYS A 36 2.81 5.24 3.00
CA LYS A 36 1.36 5.36 3.21
C LYS A 36 0.56 4.56 2.20
N ALA A 37 0.92 4.59 0.91
CA ALA A 37 0.27 3.78 -0.11
C ALA A 37 0.40 2.27 0.15
N GLY A 38 1.58 1.83 0.63
CA GLY A 38 1.78 0.46 1.12
C GLY A 38 0.87 0.11 2.30
N GLY A 39 0.75 1.02 3.27
CA GLY A 39 -0.14 0.89 4.43
C GLY A 39 -1.61 0.70 4.03
N TRP A 40 -2.11 1.49 3.07
CA TRP A 40 -3.46 1.32 2.52
C TRP A 40 -3.69 -0.04 1.88
N GLY A 41 -2.70 -0.53 1.11
CA GLY A 41 -2.76 -1.87 0.53
C GLY A 41 -2.89 -2.97 1.60
N SER A 42 -2.08 -2.88 2.66
CA SER A 42 -2.16 -3.83 3.78
C SER A 42 -3.47 -3.70 4.57
N ALA A 43 -4.03 -2.50 4.72
CA ALA A 43 -5.28 -2.28 5.43
C ALA A 43 -6.47 -2.93 4.70
N ILE A 44 -6.53 -2.82 3.37
CA ILE A 44 -7.58 -3.47 2.55
C ILE A 44 -7.47 -4.99 2.65
N GLN A 45 -6.25 -5.54 2.59
CA GLN A 45 -6.03 -6.98 2.78
C GLN A 45 -6.43 -7.45 4.18
N ALA A 46 -6.09 -6.69 5.22
CA ALA A 46 -6.47 -6.99 6.59
C ALA A 46 -7.99 -6.94 6.78
N LEU A 47 -8.68 -5.97 6.17
CA LEU A 47 -10.15 -5.90 6.18
C LEU A 47 -10.78 -7.07 5.44
N GLY A 48 -10.21 -7.49 4.30
CA GLY A 48 -10.67 -8.68 3.57
C GLY A 48 -10.52 -9.96 4.39
N LEU A 49 -9.36 -10.14 5.05
CA LEU A 49 -9.12 -11.28 5.93
C LEU A 49 -10.03 -11.24 7.17
N ALA A 50 -10.24 -10.07 7.76
CA ALA A 50 -11.14 -9.89 8.89
C ALA A 50 -12.59 -10.20 8.51
N ALA A 51 -13.05 -9.82 7.31
CA ALA A 51 -14.38 -10.15 6.82
C ALA A 51 -14.56 -11.66 6.63
N VAL A 52 -13.56 -12.34 6.06
CA VAL A 52 -13.59 -13.81 5.90
C VAL A 52 -13.53 -14.51 7.26
N ALA A 53 -12.71 -14.03 8.19
CA ALA A 53 -12.61 -14.57 9.54
C ALA A 53 -13.90 -14.34 10.35
N TRP A 54 -14.56 -13.19 10.17
CA TRP A 54 -15.83 -12.84 10.83
C TRP A 54 -16.98 -13.74 10.37
N ILE A 55 -17.02 -14.09 9.08
CA ILE A 55 -18.01 -15.05 8.57
C ILE A 55 -17.82 -16.42 9.23
N GLY A 56 -16.63 -16.71 9.79
CA GLY A 56 -16.37 -17.94 10.52
C GLY A 56 -16.27 -19.14 9.58
N PHE A 57 -15.29 -20.02 9.83
CA PHE A 57 -15.25 -21.29 9.10
C PHE A 57 -16.47 -22.15 9.43
N ASP A 58 -16.99 -22.08 10.66
CA ASP A 58 -18.15 -22.86 11.11
C ASP A 58 -19.43 -22.52 10.35
N GLU A 59 -19.72 -21.25 10.10
CA GLU A 59 -20.90 -20.89 9.28
C GLU A 59 -20.72 -21.35 7.85
N LEU A 60 -19.50 -21.37 7.32
CA LEU A 60 -19.23 -21.88 5.98
C LEU A 60 -19.48 -23.39 5.86
N VAL A 61 -19.32 -24.15 6.95
CA VAL A 61 -19.65 -25.59 7.00
C VAL A 61 -21.16 -25.79 7.13
N ASP A 62 -21.85 -25.00 7.96
CA ASP A 62 -23.32 -25.05 8.12
C ASP A 62 -24.11 -24.43 6.94
N VAL A 63 -23.45 -23.66 6.08
CA VAL A 63 -24.02 -23.08 4.86
C VAL A 63 -24.15 -24.11 3.73
N PHE A 64 -23.50 -25.28 3.81
CA PHE A 64 -23.70 -26.35 2.84
C PHE A 64 -25.05 -27.04 3.10
N PRO A 65 -26.10 -26.70 2.32
CA PRO A 65 -27.45 -27.08 2.66
C PRO A 65 -27.75 -28.48 2.14
N THR A 66 -28.56 -29.22 2.88
CA THR A 66 -29.10 -30.53 2.49
C THR A 66 -30.30 -30.42 1.52
N HIS A 67 -30.71 -29.20 1.13
CA HIS A 67 -31.92 -28.93 0.34
C HIS A 67 -31.70 -28.08 -0.94
N ASP A 68 -32.62 -28.21 -1.90
CA ASP A 68 -32.52 -27.76 -3.31
C ASP A 68 -32.39 -26.25 -3.56
N VAL A 69 -32.56 -25.36 -2.59
CA VAL A 69 -32.45 -23.89 -2.80
C VAL A 69 -31.21 -23.31 -2.15
N GLY A 70 -30.70 -23.93 -1.08
CA GLY A 70 -29.57 -23.38 -0.35
C GLY A 70 -28.27 -23.42 -1.16
N TRP A 71 -28.11 -24.37 -2.11
CA TRP A 71 -26.89 -24.45 -2.93
C TRP A 71 -26.71 -23.19 -3.78
N LEU A 72 -27.82 -22.55 -4.18
CA LEU A 72 -27.81 -21.31 -4.94
C LEU A 72 -27.34 -20.13 -4.06
N LEU A 73 -27.78 -20.08 -2.80
CA LEU A 73 -27.33 -19.07 -1.83
C LEU A 73 -25.85 -19.25 -1.47
N ALA A 74 -25.42 -20.50 -1.21
CA ALA A 74 -24.02 -20.84 -0.96
C ALA A 74 -23.13 -20.45 -2.17
N LEU A 75 -23.58 -20.74 -3.40
CA LEU A 75 -22.89 -20.34 -4.62
C LEU A 75 -22.78 -18.81 -4.76
N LEU A 76 -23.84 -18.06 -4.41
CA LEU A 76 -23.79 -16.59 -4.40
C LEU A 76 -22.80 -16.05 -3.36
N ILE A 77 -22.72 -16.64 -2.17
CA ILE A 77 -21.71 -16.28 -1.16
C ILE A 77 -20.30 -16.55 -1.68
N ILE A 78 -20.05 -17.72 -2.28
CA ILE A 78 -18.74 -18.08 -2.87
C ILE A 78 -18.37 -17.09 -3.97
N ILE A 79 -19.31 -16.72 -4.85
CA ILE A 79 -19.08 -15.70 -5.88
C ILE A 79 -18.75 -14.34 -5.25
N GLY A 80 -19.45 -13.94 -4.19
CA GLY A 80 -19.17 -12.71 -3.44
C GLY A 80 -17.76 -12.68 -2.86
N ILE A 81 -17.33 -13.78 -2.23
CA ILE A 81 -15.98 -13.94 -1.69
C ILE A 81 -14.93 -13.89 -2.81
N ALA A 82 -15.17 -14.58 -3.93
CA ALA A 82 -14.28 -14.57 -5.08
C ALA A 82 -14.14 -13.16 -5.69
N LEU A 83 -15.24 -12.41 -5.78
CA LEU A 83 -15.22 -11.01 -6.25
C LEU A 83 -14.46 -10.09 -5.27
N MET A 84 -14.64 -10.26 -3.96
CA MET A 84 -13.85 -9.54 -2.95
C MET A 84 -12.36 -9.83 -3.11
N ALA A 85 -11.97 -11.10 -3.23
CA ALA A 85 -10.58 -11.51 -3.42
C ALA A 85 -9.99 -10.95 -4.71
N ALA A 86 -10.71 -11.06 -5.83
CA ALA A 86 -10.29 -10.51 -7.12
C ALA A 86 -10.09 -8.98 -7.06
N SER A 87 -10.99 -8.28 -6.36
CA SER A 87 -10.92 -6.83 -6.19
C SER A 87 -9.73 -6.41 -5.32
N ALA A 88 -9.49 -7.13 -4.22
CA ALA A 88 -8.33 -6.91 -3.34
C ALA A 88 -6.99 -7.17 -4.07
N ILE A 89 -6.91 -8.26 -4.85
CA ILE A 89 -5.74 -8.57 -5.69
C ILE A 89 -5.53 -7.47 -6.73
N PHE A 90 -6.60 -7.03 -7.41
CA PHE A 90 -6.52 -5.98 -8.41
C PHE A 90 -6.03 -4.65 -7.82
N VAL A 91 -6.59 -4.22 -6.69
CA VAL A 91 -6.17 -2.99 -6.00
C VAL A 91 -4.72 -3.12 -5.50
N GLY A 92 -4.36 -4.27 -4.91
CA GLY A 92 -3.00 -4.54 -4.44
C GLY A 92 -1.97 -4.54 -5.57
N TRP A 93 -2.28 -5.17 -6.69
CA TRP A 93 -1.43 -5.16 -7.89
C TRP A 93 -1.28 -3.74 -8.45
N ASN A 94 -2.39 -3.00 -8.57
CA ASN A 94 -2.36 -1.62 -9.04
C ASN A 94 -1.51 -0.73 -8.13
N LEU A 95 -1.65 -0.82 -6.79
CA LEU A 95 -0.80 -0.09 -5.85
C LEU A 95 0.67 -0.50 -5.94
N SER A 96 0.97 -1.80 -6.11
CA SER A 96 2.33 -2.30 -6.26
C SER A 96 3.01 -1.75 -7.52
N VAL A 97 2.31 -1.72 -8.64
CA VAL A 97 2.82 -1.14 -9.90
C VAL A 97 3.12 0.35 -9.73
N GLN A 98 2.25 1.08 -9.02
CA GLN A 98 2.38 2.52 -8.82
C GLN A 98 3.45 2.91 -7.79
N ASN A 99 3.79 2.02 -6.86
CA ASN A 99 4.81 2.21 -5.82
C ASN A 99 6.25 1.92 -6.28
N ARG A 100 6.47 1.56 -7.55
CA ARG A 100 7.82 1.28 -8.05
C ARG A 100 8.77 2.49 -7.84
N PRO A 101 10.05 2.24 -7.52
CA PRO A 101 11.04 3.32 -7.45
C PRO A 101 11.08 4.02 -8.82
N LEU A 102 11.14 5.35 -8.80
CA LEU A 102 11.11 6.16 -10.00
C LEU A 102 12.52 6.69 -10.25
N ALA A 103 13.17 6.24 -11.33
CA ALA A 103 14.46 6.75 -11.73
C ALA A 103 14.29 8.09 -12.47
N MET A 104 14.63 9.20 -11.81
CA MET A 104 14.54 10.54 -12.43
C MET A 104 15.79 10.83 -13.27
N SER A 105 15.60 11.08 -14.55
CA SER A 105 16.62 11.62 -15.46
C SER A 105 16.34 13.09 -15.79
N SER A 106 17.37 13.81 -16.26
CA SER A 106 17.19 15.12 -16.88
C SER A 106 16.63 15.02 -18.30
N ASN A 107 16.81 13.86 -18.95
CA ASN A 107 16.20 13.58 -20.24
C ASN A 107 14.84 12.90 -20.02
N ILE A 108 13.76 13.66 -20.25
CA ILE A 108 12.38 13.19 -20.09
C ILE A 108 12.09 12.05 -21.07
N GLN A 109 12.67 12.07 -22.26
CA GLN A 109 12.46 11.04 -23.27
C GLN A 109 13.02 9.69 -22.82
N ASP A 110 14.22 9.68 -22.21
CA ASP A 110 14.78 8.45 -21.64
C ASP A 110 13.87 7.86 -20.56
N MET A 111 13.19 8.70 -19.77
CA MET A 111 12.23 8.21 -18.76
C MET A 111 10.98 7.59 -19.39
N ILE A 112 10.52 8.12 -20.54
CA ILE A 112 9.40 7.55 -21.30
C ILE A 112 9.83 6.23 -21.95
N ASP A 113 10.97 6.22 -22.62
CA ASP A 113 11.49 5.07 -23.37
C ASP A 113 11.78 3.88 -22.44
N ASN A 114 12.30 4.16 -21.24
CA ASN A 114 12.50 3.15 -20.19
C ASN A 114 11.21 2.75 -19.45
N LYS A 115 10.06 3.34 -19.81
CA LYS A 115 8.75 3.14 -19.14
C LYS A 115 8.76 3.48 -17.65
N GLU A 116 9.66 4.38 -17.24
CA GLU A 116 9.71 4.93 -15.89
C GLU A 116 8.52 5.86 -15.65
N ILE A 117 8.12 6.64 -16.67
CA ILE A 117 6.93 7.51 -16.67
C ILE A 117 6.07 7.29 -17.92
N THR A 118 4.78 7.57 -17.78
CA THR A 118 3.84 7.66 -18.91
C THR A 118 3.94 9.01 -19.62
N GLU A 119 3.46 9.11 -20.86
CA GLU A 119 3.42 10.40 -21.58
C GLU A 119 2.64 11.49 -20.82
N ALA A 120 1.55 11.12 -20.14
CA ALA A 120 0.76 12.07 -19.35
C ALA A 120 1.50 12.58 -18.10
N GLU A 121 2.33 11.73 -17.49
CA GLU A 121 3.20 12.12 -16.38
C GLU A 121 4.37 12.98 -16.86
N ALA A 122 4.88 12.70 -18.06
CA ALA A 122 5.95 13.48 -18.69
C ALA A 122 5.57 14.95 -18.86
N ASP A 123 4.32 15.25 -19.22
CA ASP A 123 3.84 16.64 -19.31
C ASP A 123 3.96 17.39 -17.97
N ARG A 124 3.65 16.73 -16.84
CA ARG A 124 3.78 17.35 -15.51
C ARG A 124 5.23 17.49 -15.07
N VAL A 125 6.07 16.50 -15.39
CA VAL A 125 7.51 16.60 -15.18
C VAL A 125 8.03 17.81 -15.97
N ARG A 126 7.62 17.97 -17.24
CA ARG A 126 8.00 19.09 -18.09
C ARG A 126 7.60 20.43 -17.47
N ASP A 127 6.41 20.54 -16.89
CA ASP A 127 5.98 21.76 -16.19
C ASP A 127 6.91 22.13 -15.02
N VAL A 128 7.35 21.14 -14.23
CA VAL A 128 8.29 21.39 -13.11
C VAL A 128 9.65 21.84 -13.65
N TYR A 129 10.15 21.20 -14.70
CA TYR A 129 11.41 21.57 -15.34
C TYR A 129 11.34 22.94 -16.02
N HIS A 130 10.23 23.29 -16.68
CA HIS A 130 9.99 24.62 -17.25
C HIS A 130 9.92 25.71 -16.18
N GLN A 131 9.28 25.45 -15.03
CA GLN A 131 9.29 26.39 -13.91
C GLN A 131 10.71 26.64 -13.40
N PHE A 132 11.51 25.57 -13.25
CA PHE A 132 12.91 25.69 -12.87
C PHE A 132 13.72 26.51 -13.89
N ALA A 133 13.57 26.19 -15.16
CA ALA A 133 14.15 26.91 -16.27
C ALA A 133 13.83 28.42 -16.24
N LYS A 134 12.55 28.75 -16.10
CA LYS A 134 12.06 30.13 -16.03
C LYS A 134 12.65 30.88 -14.83
N LEU A 135 12.73 30.24 -13.66
CA LEU A 135 13.33 30.83 -12.45
C LEU A 135 14.82 31.16 -12.65
N ASN A 136 15.52 30.37 -13.47
CA ASN A 136 16.93 30.58 -13.79
C ASN A 136 17.17 31.47 -15.01
N LYS A 137 16.11 32.08 -15.58
CA LYS A 137 16.18 32.89 -16.80
C LYS A 137 16.88 32.18 -17.96
N LEU A 138 16.75 30.86 -18.01
CA LEU A 138 17.07 30.12 -19.22
C LEU A 138 16.04 30.56 -20.26
N ASP A 139 16.50 31.09 -21.38
CA ASP A 139 15.64 31.65 -22.41
C ASP A 139 14.94 30.50 -23.14
N PHE A 140 13.72 30.20 -22.70
CA PHE A 140 12.80 29.35 -23.42
C PHE A 140 11.82 30.30 -24.10
N ASP A 141 12.18 30.78 -25.28
CA ASP A 141 11.18 31.27 -26.22
C ASP A 141 10.16 30.15 -26.38
N ASP A 142 8.93 30.46 -26.00
CA ASP A 142 7.78 29.55 -25.97
C ASP A 142 7.79 28.47 -24.88
N LYS A 143 6.79 28.57 -24.00
CA LYS A 143 6.11 27.34 -23.57
C LYS A 143 5.70 26.62 -24.85
N PRO A 144 5.79 25.28 -24.98
CA PRO A 144 4.93 24.60 -25.93
C PRO A 144 3.50 24.93 -25.53
N VAL A 145 2.94 25.94 -26.17
CA VAL A 145 1.59 26.42 -25.95
C VAL A 145 0.69 25.29 -26.45
N LEU A 146 0.24 24.41 -25.55
CA LEU A 146 -0.81 23.42 -25.81
C LEU A 146 -2.18 24.10 -25.96
N ILE A 147 -2.25 25.28 -26.59
CA ILE A 147 -3.52 25.97 -26.88
C ILE A 147 -3.97 25.49 -28.26
N GLY A 148 -5.05 24.70 -28.30
CA GLY A 148 -5.69 24.23 -29.54
C GLY A 148 -5.61 22.71 -29.80
N VAL A 149 -5.13 21.93 -28.84
CA VAL A 149 -4.85 20.49 -28.98
C VAL A 149 -6.09 19.60 -29.14
N GLU A 150 -7.28 20.09 -28.84
CA GLU A 150 -8.50 19.25 -28.89
C GLU A 150 -8.81 18.66 -30.28
N ASN A 151 -8.20 19.16 -31.36
CA ASN A 151 -8.44 18.69 -32.72
C ASN A 151 -7.19 18.21 -33.50
N GLU A 152 -6.01 18.13 -32.87
CA GLU A 152 -4.83 17.62 -33.57
C GLU A 152 -4.84 16.09 -33.68
N ALA A 153 -4.41 15.57 -34.82
CA ALA A 153 -4.28 14.13 -35.03
C ALA A 153 -3.30 13.54 -33.99
N PRO A 154 -3.59 12.35 -33.42
CA PRO A 154 -2.78 11.76 -32.35
C PRO A 154 -1.28 11.65 -32.67
N ASP A 155 -0.93 11.43 -33.94
CA ASP A 155 0.46 11.28 -34.38
C ASP A 155 1.20 12.63 -34.41
N ALA A 156 0.54 13.71 -34.84
CA ALA A 156 1.12 15.06 -34.80
C ALA A 156 1.37 15.53 -33.35
N LEU A 157 0.50 15.12 -32.42
CA LEU A 157 0.68 15.40 -31.00
C LEU A 157 1.92 14.71 -30.43
N LYS A 158 2.14 13.45 -30.80
CA LYS A 158 3.31 12.67 -30.36
C LYS A 158 4.61 13.30 -30.85
N GLU A 159 4.64 13.73 -32.10
CA GLU A 159 5.82 14.36 -32.70
C GLU A 159 6.14 15.70 -32.03
N ARG A 160 5.16 16.58 -31.82
CA ARG A 160 5.36 17.83 -31.05
C ARG A 160 5.83 17.59 -29.62
N ARG A 161 5.28 16.57 -28.94
CA ARG A 161 5.72 16.19 -27.58
C ARG A 161 7.17 15.74 -27.56
N LYS A 162 7.59 14.99 -28.58
CA LYS A 162 8.98 14.56 -28.75
C LYS A 162 9.89 15.77 -28.96
N ASP A 163 9.53 16.70 -29.85
CA ASP A 163 10.31 17.91 -30.11
C ASP A 163 10.42 18.80 -28.85
N ALA A 164 9.33 18.95 -28.10
CA ALA A 164 9.33 19.69 -26.83
C ALA A 164 10.20 19.01 -25.76
N ASN A 165 10.19 17.67 -25.70
CA ASN A 165 11.07 16.92 -24.81
C ASN A 165 12.54 17.13 -25.18
N GLU A 166 12.85 17.10 -26.48
CA GLU A 166 14.20 17.29 -26.99
C GLU A 166 14.69 18.72 -26.72
N ALA A 167 13.85 19.74 -26.93
CA ALA A 167 14.19 21.13 -26.62
C ALA A 167 14.47 21.36 -25.13
N VAL A 168 13.62 20.84 -24.22
CA VAL A 168 13.83 20.94 -22.78
C VAL A 168 15.08 20.17 -22.35
N SER A 169 15.28 18.96 -22.89
CA SER A 169 16.46 18.14 -22.62
C SER A 169 17.75 18.86 -23.06
N ASN A 170 17.78 19.43 -24.27
CA ASN A 170 18.92 20.15 -24.81
C ASN A 170 19.24 21.42 -24.02
N ALA A 171 18.23 22.17 -23.58
CA ALA A 171 18.42 23.36 -22.77
C ALA A 171 18.89 23.05 -21.34
N LEU A 172 18.42 21.94 -20.77
CA LEU A 172 18.96 21.43 -19.52
C LEU A 172 20.41 20.99 -19.71
N ALA A 173 20.70 20.21 -20.74
CA ALA A 173 22.06 19.78 -21.06
C ALA A 173 23.00 20.98 -21.25
N SER A 174 22.56 22.06 -21.90
CA SER A 174 23.36 23.28 -22.07
C SER A 174 23.56 24.06 -20.76
N TYR A 175 22.56 24.12 -19.88
CA TYR A 175 22.73 24.70 -18.54
C TYR A 175 23.66 23.87 -17.65
N PHE A 176 23.69 22.55 -17.85
CA PHE A 176 24.51 21.63 -17.06
C PHE A 176 25.91 21.38 -17.65
N ALA A 177 26.12 21.65 -18.94
CA ALA A 177 27.43 21.55 -19.60
C ALA A 177 28.54 22.32 -18.86
N PRO A 178 28.33 23.56 -18.36
CA PRO A 178 29.31 24.26 -17.54
C PRO A 178 29.76 23.48 -16.32
N ALA A 179 28.86 22.80 -15.59
CA ALA A 179 29.25 22.04 -14.40
C ALA A 179 30.21 20.90 -14.76
N SER A 180 29.93 20.15 -15.82
CA SER A 180 30.82 19.08 -16.31
C SER A 180 32.15 19.60 -16.87
N LEU A 181 32.12 20.74 -17.57
CA LEU A 181 33.31 21.42 -18.07
C LEU A 181 34.17 21.96 -16.93
N TYR A 182 33.56 22.53 -15.88
CA TYR A 182 34.27 23.00 -14.72
C TYR A 182 34.93 21.85 -13.96
N GLU A 183 34.28 20.70 -13.82
CA GLU A 183 34.92 19.52 -13.23
C GLU A 183 36.08 19.00 -14.06
N SER A 184 35.89 18.88 -15.37
CA SER A 184 36.98 18.52 -16.27
C SER A 184 38.15 19.51 -16.19
N ASN A 185 37.85 20.80 -16.08
CA ASN A 185 38.87 21.84 -15.96
C ASN A 185 39.51 21.86 -14.57
N VAL A 186 38.80 21.44 -13.53
CA VAL A 186 39.34 21.22 -12.19
C VAL A 186 40.28 20.02 -12.18
N GLU A 187 39.88 18.89 -12.73
CA GLU A 187 40.76 17.72 -12.91
C GLU A 187 42.00 18.05 -13.74
N LYS A 188 41.89 18.96 -14.73
CA LYS A 188 43.04 19.45 -15.50
C LYS A 188 43.90 20.46 -14.74
N ALA A 189 43.29 21.32 -13.92
CA ALA A 189 44.00 22.32 -13.12
C ALA A 189 44.78 21.67 -11.97
N TYR A 190 44.28 20.55 -11.44
CA TYR A 190 45.00 19.70 -10.51
C TYR A 190 45.79 18.65 -11.28
N SER A 191 47.04 18.93 -11.64
CA SER A 191 47.87 17.90 -12.27
C SER A 191 48.30 16.87 -11.22
N TYR A 192 47.84 15.63 -11.38
CA TYR A 192 48.36 14.50 -10.62
C TYR A 192 49.69 14.08 -11.25
N ASP A 193 50.78 14.21 -10.49
CA ASP A 193 52.08 13.63 -10.85
C ASP A 193 52.14 12.20 -10.30
N PRO A 194 52.00 11.15 -11.15
CA PRO A 194 52.02 9.77 -10.69
C PRO A 194 53.41 9.31 -10.22
N VAL A 195 54.48 10.02 -10.59
CA VAL A 195 55.86 9.70 -10.19
C VAL A 195 56.15 10.25 -8.80
N ALA A 196 55.69 11.46 -8.51
CA ALA A 196 55.82 12.07 -7.19
C ALA A 196 54.71 11.63 -6.22
N ASN A 197 53.58 11.11 -6.73
CA ASN A 197 52.34 10.91 -5.99
C ASN A 197 51.84 12.19 -5.30
N VAL A 198 51.99 13.33 -5.98
CA VAL A 198 51.61 14.66 -5.49
C VAL A 198 50.59 15.27 -6.46
N ILE A 199 49.55 15.87 -5.90
CA ILE A 199 48.59 16.69 -6.64
C ILE A 199 49.08 18.14 -6.54
N THR A 200 49.49 18.74 -7.64
CA THR A 200 49.87 20.16 -7.68
C THR A 200 48.66 21.01 -8.02
N ALA A 201 48.35 21.96 -7.14
CA ALA A 201 47.32 22.98 -7.35
C ALA A 201 47.92 24.20 -8.06
N PRO A 202 47.11 24.98 -8.80
CA PRO A 202 47.54 26.29 -9.32
C PRO A 202 48.03 27.16 -8.16
N THR A 203 49.21 27.77 -8.29
CA THR A 203 49.80 28.64 -7.25
C THR A 203 49.43 30.11 -7.42
N ASP A 204 48.84 30.49 -8.55
CA ASP A 204 48.34 31.84 -8.79
C ASP A 204 47.00 32.05 -8.07
N ASP A 205 46.97 33.02 -7.14
CA ASP A 205 45.78 33.42 -6.39
C ASP A 205 44.60 33.80 -7.30
N GLU A 206 44.85 34.32 -8.51
CA GLU A 206 43.80 34.68 -9.46
C GLU A 206 43.16 33.43 -10.11
N GLU A 207 43.96 32.45 -10.49
CA GLU A 207 43.48 31.17 -11.03
C GLU A 207 42.74 30.36 -9.95
N LEU A 208 43.26 30.35 -8.72
CA LEU A 208 42.62 29.72 -7.56
C LEU A 208 41.24 30.31 -7.28
N LYS A 209 41.08 31.63 -7.36
CA LYS A 209 39.77 32.31 -7.21
C LYS A 209 38.79 31.93 -8.32
N LYS A 210 39.25 31.90 -9.59
CA LYS A 210 38.41 31.49 -10.73
C LYS A 210 37.98 30.03 -10.62
N LEU A 211 38.88 29.14 -10.20
CA LEU A 211 38.62 27.72 -10.00
C LEU A 211 37.60 27.48 -8.88
N ASN A 212 37.81 28.12 -7.72
CA ASN A 212 36.91 28.01 -6.57
C ASN A 212 35.51 28.55 -6.88
N PHE A 213 35.42 29.66 -7.62
CA PHE A 213 34.14 30.19 -8.08
C PHE A 213 33.42 29.22 -9.03
N GLY A 214 34.14 28.64 -10.01
CA GLY A 214 33.60 27.65 -10.95
C GLY A 214 33.08 26.39 -10.25
N LEU A 215 33.86 25.85 -9.31
CA LEU A 215 33.46 24.69 -8.49
C LEU A 215 32.22 24.95 -7.66
N ALA A 216 32.17 26.11 -6.98
CA ALA A 216 31.03 26.48 -6.17
C ALA A 216 29.76 26.67 -7.04
N ARG A 217 29.91 27.25 -8.23
CA ARG A 217 28.81 27.38 -9.19
C ARG A 217 28.34 26.01 -9.72
N ALA A 218 29.27 25.11 -10.05
CA ALA A 218 28.94 23.75 -10.48
C ALA A 218 28.21 22.96 -9.38
N ALA A 219 28.64 23.09 -8.12
CA ALA A 219 27.99 22.49 -6.97
C ALA A 219 26.56 23.02 -6.78
N GLN A 220 26.36 24.33 -6.92
CA GLN A 220 25.03 24.95 -6.88
C GLN A 220 24.11 24.39 -7.98
N ILE A 221 24.59 24.36 -9.22
CA ILE A 221 23.83 23.85 -10.38
C ILE A 221 23.40 22.38 -10.16
N ARG A 222 24.27 21.55 -9.59
CA ARG A 222 23.93 20.16 -9.26
C ARG A 222 22.87 20.04 -8.19
N ALA A 223 22.98 20.84 -7.14
CA ALA A 223 22.03 20.78 -6.05
C ALA A 223 20.63 21.26 -6.51
N ASP A 224 20.58 22.29 -7.37
CA ASP A 224 19.38 22.75 -8.04
C ASP A 224 18.75 21.68 -8.96
N LEU A 225 19.56 20.92 -9.69
CA LEU A 225 19.10 19.78 -10.49
C LEU A 225 18.54 18.66 -9.63
N GLN A 226 19.24 18.29 -8.55
CA GLN A 226 18.76 17.26 -7.62
C GLN A 226 17.43 17.68 -6.98
N LEU A 227 17.30 18.94 -6.59
CA LEU A 227 16.08 19.52 -6.05
C LEU A 227 14.93 19.46 -7.07
N THR A 228 15.19 19.81 -8.33
CA THR A 228 14.19 19.78 -9.40
C THR A 228 13.73 18.36 -9.70
N ARG A 229 14.67 17.40 -9.76
CA ARG A 229 14.37 15.97 -9.90
C ARG A 229 13.54 15.45 -8.73
N ALA A 230 13.89 15.81 -7.50
CA ALA A 230 13.14 15.41 -6.31
C ALA A 230 11.73 16.01 -6.28
N ARG A 231 11.57 17.26 -6.70
CA ARG A 231 10.24 17.91 -6.80
C ARG A 231 9.38 17.25 -7.88
N ALA A 232 9.96 16.99 -9.05
CA ALA A 232 9.26 16.33 -10.14
C ALA A 232 8.86 14.89 -9.76
N SER A 233 9.70 14.14 -9.04
CA SER A 233 9.35 12.79 -8.60
C SER A 233 8.18 12.80 -7.63
N VAL A 234 8.13 13.74 -6.69
CA VAL A 234 7.00 13.90 -5.76
C VAL A 234 5.70 14.19 -6.50
N VAL A 235 5.73 15.01 -7.55
CA VAL A 235 4.54 15.30 -8.37
C VAL A 235 4.04 14.04 -9.07
N VAL A 236 4.93 13.26 -9.69
CA VAL A 236 4.57 12.00 -10.34
C VAL A 236 4.03 10.99 -9.33
N ILE A 237 4.72 10.78 -8.21
CA ILE A 237 4.29 9.84 -7.16
C ILE A 237 2.93 10.23 -6.59
N ARG A 238 2.71 11.53 -6.33
CA ARG A 238 1.43 12.02 -5.84
C ARG A 238 0.31 11.73 -6.84
N ASP A 239 0.54 11.93 -8.13
CA ASP A 239 -0.45 11.63 -9.15
C ASP A 239 -0.73 10.13 -9.26
N ARG A 240 0.31 9.31 -9.24
CA ARG A 240 0.19 7.85 -9.22
C ARG A 240 -0.62 7.35 -8.04
N VAL A 241 -0.31 7.83 -6.84
CA VAL A 241 -1.04 7.48 -5.61
C VAL A 241 -2.49 7.96 -5.70
N SER A 242 -2.73 9.18 -6.19
CA SER A 242 -4.09 9.71 -6.41
C SER A 242 -4.87 8.86 -7.41
N ASN A 243 -4.26 8.48 -8.53
CA ASN A 243 -4.89 7.64 -9.55
C ASN A 243 -5.12 6.21 -9.05
N ALA A 244 -4.23 5.70 -8.20
CA ALA A 244 -4.36 4.37 -7.59
C ALA A 244 -5.45 4.31 -6.51
N THR A 245 -5.78 5.44 -5.87
CA THR A 245 -6.75 5.50 -4.76
C THR A 245 -8.11 6.05 -5.20
N ILE A 246 -8.12 7.14 -5.98
CA ILE A 246 -9.31 7.90 -6.39
C ILE A 246 -9.61 7.70 -7.89
N GLY A 247 -8.79 6.95 -8.61
CA GLY A 247 -9.07 6.63 -10.01
C GLY A 247 -10.39 5.88 -10.18
N ARG A 248 -11.06 6.06 -11.33
CA ARG A 248 -12.34 5.38 -11.62
C ARG A 248 -12.25 3.85 -11.49
N ARG A 249 -11.13 3.26 -11.90
CA ARG A 249 -10.89 1.80 -11.84
C ARG A 249 -10.76 1.29 -10.40
N PRO A 250 -9.86 1.82 -9.54
CA PRO A 250 -9.80 1.40 -8.15
C PRO A 250 -11.08 1.72 -7.38
N LEU A 251 -11.75 2.85 -7.65
CA LEU A 251 -13.04 3.14 -7.05
C LEU A 251 -14.10 2.09 -7.42
N ALA A 252 -14.15 1.64 -8.68
CA ALA A 252 -15.04 0.56 -9.09
C ALA A 252 -14.69 -0.77 -8.41
N ALA A 253 -13.40 -1.08 -8.24
CA ALA A 253 -12.99 -2.29 -7.51
C ALA A 253 -13.36 -2.21 -6.02
N ILE A 254 -13.16 -1.04 -5.38
CA ILE A 254 -13.56 -0.80 -3.99
C ILE A 254 -15.09 -0.86 -3.83
N SER A 255 -15.86 -0.33 -4.78
CA SER A 255 -17.32 -0.39 -4.73
C SER A 255 -17.83 -1.82 -4.93
N VAL A 256 -17.23 -2.60 -5.84
CA VAL A 256 -17.52 -4.03 -6.01
C VAL A 256 -17.18 -4.80 -4.74
N PHE A 257 -16.04 -4.52 -4.12
CA PHE A 257 -15.65 -5.11 -2.84
C PHE A 257 -16.69 -4.81 -1.74
N GLY A 258 -17.05 -3.54 -1.56
CA GLY A 258 -18.04 -3.13 -0.55
C GLY A 258 -19.44 -3.71 -0.82
N ALA A 259 -19.88 -3.71 -2.07
CA ALA A 259 -21.16 -4.31 -2.46
C ALA A 259 -21.19 -5.82 -2.23
N SER A 260 -20.08 -6.52 -2.52
CA SER A 260 -19.95 -7.96 -2.28
C SER A 260 -19.97 -8.27 -0.78
N LEU A 261 -19.33 -7.44 0.04
CA LEU A 261 -19.35 -7.58 1.49
C LEU A 261 -20.77 -7.40 2.05
N ILE A 262 -21.50 -6.38 1.58
CA ILE A 262 -22.90 -6.16 1.95
C ILE A 262 -23.77 -7.33 1.50
N ALA A 263 -23.59 -7.82 0.28
CA ALA A 263 -24.35 -8.96 -0.25
C ALA A 263 -24.11 -10.22 0.58
N VAL A 264 -22.86 -10.55 0.90
CA VAL A 264 -22.51 -11.71 1.74
C VAL A 264 -23.11 -11.56 3.14
N TRP A 265 -23.10 -10.35 3.72
CA TRP A 265 -23.73 -10.10 5.02
C TRP A 265 -25.24 -10.37 5.00
N PHE A 266 -25.98 -9.79 4.04
CA PHE A 266 -27.42 -10.04 3.90
C PHE A 266 -27.75 -11.50 3.56
N LEU A 267 -26.91 -12.16 2.75
CA LEU A 267 -27.09 -13.58 2.41
C LEU A 267 -26.84 -14.49 3.61
N SER A 268 -25.82 -14.20 4.44
CA SER A 268 -25.57 -14.93 5.68
C SER A 268 -26.74 -14.80 6.64
N ASP A 269 -27.24 -13.57 6.88
CA ASP A 269 -28.44 -13.36 7.70
C ASP A 269 -29.68 -14.07 7.13
N GLY A 270 -29.84 -14.07 5.81
CA GLY A 270 -30.92 -14.80 5.14
C GLY A 270 -30.84 -16.32 5.33
N ILE A 271 -29.64 -16.89 5.26
CA ILE A 271 -29.39 -18.31 5.52
C ILE A 271 -29.62 -18.62 7.00
N ARG A 272 -29.17 -17.76 7.92
CA ARG A 272 -29.45 -17.92 9.35
C ARG A 272 -30.95 -17.88 9.64
N ALA A 273 -31.69 -16.95 9.04
CA ALA A 273 -33.15 -16.88 9.22
C ALA A 273 -33.87 -18.11 8.62
N TYR A 274 -33.37 -18.61 7.48
CA TYR A 274 -33.89 -19.83 6.86
C TYR A 274 -33.62 -21.06 7.73
N ASN A 275 -32.37 -21.23 8.17
CA ASN A 275 -31.94 -22.33 9.04
C ASN A 275 -32.56 -22.23 10.43
N ALA A 276 -32.82 -21.03 10.96
CA ALA A 276 -33.46 -20.85 12.27
C ALA A 276 -34.85 -21.49 12.33
N SER A 277 -35.59 -21.46 11.21
CA SER A 277 -36.89 -22.12 11.10
C SER A 277 -36.81 -23.66 11.18
N GLU A 278 -35.64 -24.23 10.90
CA GLU A 278 -35.31 -25.64 11.07
C GLU A 278 -34.57 -25.91 12.38
N SER A 279 -33.77 -24.97 12.89
CA SER A 279 -33.04 -25.11 14.15
C SER A 279 -33.99 -25.09 15.35
N ASP A 280 -35.11 -24.36 15.27
CA ASP A 280 -36.18 -24.47 16.27
C ASP A 280 -36.80 -25.87 16.26
N LYS A 281 -36.94 -26.49 15.09
CA LYS A 281 -37.38 -27.90 14.99
C LYS A 281 -36.33 -28.85 15.54
N PHE A 282 -35.04 -28.57 15.32
CA PHE A 282 -33.94 -29.34 15.90
C PHE A 282 -33.79 -29.15 17.41
N ALA A 283 -34.05 -27.95 17.94
CA ALA A 283 -34.03 -27.67 19.38
C ALA A 283 -35.23 -28.35 20.08
N ILE A 284 -36.40 -28.35 19.44
CA ILE A 284 -37.55 -29.13 19.89
C ILE A 284 -37.24 -30.63 19.82
N ALA A 285 -36.68 -31.13 18.72
CA ALA A 285 -36.23 -32.52 18.58
C ALA A 285 -35.24 -32.95 19.67
N LYS A 286 -34.24 -32.10 19.93
CA LYS A 286 -33.20 -32.34 20.94
C LYS A 286 -33.78 -32.32 22.35
N SER A 287 -34.63 -31.36 22.68
CA SER A 287 -35.30 -31.32 23.99
C SER A 287 -36.26 -32.49 24.18
N CYS A 288 -36.96 -32.94 23.13
CA CYS A 288 -37.74 -34.19 23.13
C CYS A 288 -36.85 -35.42 23.37
N GLY A 289 -35.68 -35.51 22.73
CA GLY A 289 -34.72 -36.61 22.91
C GLY A 289 -34.10 -36.66 24.30
N GLU A 290 -33.73 -35.49 24.85
CA GLU A 290 -33.21 -35.36 26.22
C GLU A 290 -34.27 -35.70 27.27
N ALA A 291 -35.51 -35.25 27.07
CA ALA A 291 -36.65 -35.60 27.93
C ALA A 291 -36.99 -37.10 27.87
N PHE A 292 -36.99 -37.70 26.66
CA PHE A 292 -37.22 -39.13 26.48
C PHE A 292 -36.15 -39.98 27.19
N LYS A 293 -34.88 -39.59 27.06
CA LYS A 293 -33.78 -40.28 27.73
C LYS A 293 -33.91 -40.21 29.25
N ALA A 294 -34.17 -39.03 29.80
CA ALA A 294 -34.38 -38.84 31.24
C ALA A 294 -35.58 -39.64 31.78
N LEU A 295 -36.67 -39.75 31.02
CA LEU A 295 -37.86 -40.53 31.38
C LEU A 295 -37.65 -42.04 31.27
N SER A 296 -36.95 -42.49 30.23
CA SER A 296 -36.56 -43.90 30.05
C SER A 296 -35.64 -44.37 31.18
N ASP A 297 -34.66 -43.56 31.55
CA ASP A 297 -33.73 -43.86 32.66
C ASP A 297 -34.45 -43.91 34.01
N ALA A 298 -35.57 -43.19 34.16
CA ALA A 298 -36.44 -43.23 35.33
C ALA A 298 -37.47 -44.38 35.32
N GLY A 299 -37.53 -45.20 34.25
CA GLY A 299 -38.46 -46.33 34.13
C GLY A 299 -39.94 -45.94 33.95
N ALA A 300 -40.22 -44.68 33.62
CA ALA A 300 -41.58 -44.18 33.43
C ALA A 300 -42.02 -44.38 31.96
N LYS A 301 -43.20 -44.97 31.74
CA LYS A 301 -43.85 -44.99 30.42
C LYS A 301 -44.69 -43.73 30.27
N PHE A 302 -44.29 -42.85 29.37
CA PHE A 302 -45.03 -41.64 29.03
C PHE A 302 -45.18 -41.57 27.51
N GLU A 303 -46.37 -41.21 27.03
CA GLU A 303 -46.61 -40.91 25.61
C GLU A 303 -46.16 -39.46 25.36
N LEU A 304 -45.20 -39.29 24.46
CA LEU A 304 -44.71 -37.96 24.07
C LEU A 304 -45.78 -37.23 23.24
N PRO A 305 -45.80 -35.88 23.27
CA PRO A 305 -46.64 -35.10 22.36
C PRO A 305 -46.32 -35.42 20.89
N GLU A 306 -47.32 -35.39 20.00
CA GLU A 306 -47.19 -35.72 18.57
C GLU A 306 -46.08 -34.93 17.85
N ASP A 307 -45.75 -33.74 18.34
CA ASP A 307 -44.69 -32.88 17.80
C ASP A 307 -43.27 -33.49 17.99
N CYS A 308 -43.09 -34.40 18.96
CA CYS A 308 -41.82 -35.09 19.21
C CYS A 308 -41.61 -36.34 18.32
N ASP A 309 -42.69 -36.97 17.84
CA ASP A 309 -42.60 -38.21 17.03
C ASP A 309 -42.15 -37.95 15.58
N ALA A 310 -42.34 -36.73 15.08
CA ALA A 310 -41.88 -36.33 13.75
C ALA A 310 -40.35 -36.20 13.66
N ALA A 311 -39.70 -35.84 14.77
CA ALA A 311 -38.28 -35.52 14.84
C ALA A 311 -37.35 -36.75 14.97
N THR A 312 -37.84 -37.85 15.53
CA THR A 312 -37.06 -39.08 15.78
C THR A 312 -36.84 -39.94 14.54
N SER A 313 -37.39 -39.54 13.38
CA SER A 313 -37.29 -40.32 12.14
C SER A 313 -36.04 -40.06 11.30
N GLN A 314 -35.23 -39.02 11.59
CA GLN A 314 -34.00 -38.74 10.83
C GLN A 314 -32.86 -38.14 11.68
N GLY A 315 -31.79 -38.93 11.89
CA GLY A 315 -30.41 -38.43 12.02
C GLY A 315 -29.88 -38.23 13.44
N GLY A 316 -28.98 -39.12 13.88
CA GLY A 316 -28.10 -38.87 15.03
C GLY A 316 -26.96 -37.93 14.65
N ALA A 317 -26.85 -36.80 15.33
CA ALA A 317 -25.68 -35.91 15.29
C ALA A 317 -24.97 -35.98 16.65
N GLU A 318 -23.76 -36.51 16.64
CA GLU A 318 -22.89 -36.81 17.78
C GLU A 318 -22.16 -35.55 18.29
N GLY A 319 -21.74 -35.55 19.56
CA GLY A 319 -21.22 -34.39 20.30
C GLY A 319 -19.93 -33.71 19.82
N SER A 320 -19.43 -33.98 18.61
CA SER A 320 -18.22 -33.32 18.08
C SER A 320 -18.49 -31.92 17.53
N GLU A 321 -19.70 -31.63 17.04
CA GLU A 321 -20.04 -30.32 16.47
C GLU A 321 -20.02 -29.19 17.50
N LEU A 322 -20.42 -29.49 18.75
CA LEU A 322 -20.45 -28.50 19.83
C LEU A 322 -19.02 -28.12 20.32
N ALA A 323 -18.08 -29.07 20.27
CA ALA A 323 -16.69 -28.84 20.65
C ALA A 323 -15.95 -28.00 19.59
N ILE A 324 -16.27 -28.20 18.30
CA ILE A 324 -15.71 -27.43 17.18
C ILE A 324 -16.17 -25.96 17.26
N ALA A 325 -17.47 -25.71 17.49
CA ALA A 325 -18.00 -24.35 17.64
C ALA A 325 -17.38 -23.59 18.82
N SER A 326 -17.14 -24.26 19.94
CA SER A 326 -16.46 -23.68 21.10
C SER A 326 -15.00 -23.33 20.80
N LEU A 327 -14.30 -24.18 20.05
CA LEU A 327 -12.92 -23.98 19.66
C LEU A 327 -12.74 -22.75 18.76
N VAL A 328 -13.65 -22.54 17.81
CA VAL A 328 -13.60 -21.40 16.89
C VAL A 328 -13.82 -20.07 17.62
N ALA A 329 -14.80 -19.99 18.52
CA ALA A 329 -15.03 -18.80 19.34
C ALA A 329 -13.79 -18.45 20.20
N LEU A 330 -13.19 -19.46 20.84
CA LEU A 330 -11.96 -19.28 21.62
C LEU A 330 -10.77 -18.84 20.76
N SER A 331 -10.68 -19.31 19.51
CA SER A 331 -9.62 -18.90 18.58
C SER A 331 -9.73 -17.42 18.16
N ALA A 332 -10.96 -16.93 17.96
CA ALA A 332 -11.23 -15.53 17.63
C ALA A 332 -10.90 -14.61 18.82
N ASP A 333 -11.30 -15.00 20.03
CA ASP A 333 -10.98 -14.29 21.27
C ASP A 333 -9.46 -14.26 21.52
N PHE A 334 -8.76 -15.35 21.24
CA PHE A 334 -7.30 -15.40 21.36
C PHE A 334 -6.61 -14.46 20.36
N SER A 335 -7.11 -14.38 19.13
CA SER A 335 -6.59 -13.47 18.11
C SER A 335 -6.76 -12.00 18.51
N THR A 336 -7.94 -11.66 19.05
CA THR A 336 -8.28 -10.31 19.52
C THR A 336 -7.46 -9.94 20.74
N CYS A 337 -7.28 -10.88 21.69
CA CYS A 337 -6.41 -10.70 22.85
C CYS A 337 -4.96 -10.43 22.43
N ARG A 338 -4.43 -11.17 21.44
CA ARG A 338 -3.09 -10.94 20.89
C ARG A 338 -2.95 -9.57 20.23
N ALA A 339 -3.93 -9.15 19.43
CA ALA A 339 -3.89 -7.85 18.78
C ALA A 339 -3.89 -6.70 19.80
N ASN A 340 -4.71 -6.81 20.84
CA ASN A 340 -4.80 -5.82 21.92
C ASN A 340 -3.58 -5.85 22.86
N ALA A 341 -2.88 -6.97 22.95
CA ALA A 341 -1.68 -7.09 23.77
C ALA A 341 -0.46 -6.37 23.17
N VAL A 342 -0.45 -6.08 21.86
CA VAL A 342 0.66 -5.38 21.20
C VAL A 342 0.62 -3.90 21.57
N VAL A 343 1.54 -3.48 22.44
CA VAL A 343 1.71 -2.06 22.81
C VAL A 343 2.81 -1.46 21.95
N LYS A 344 2.43 -0.48 21.12
CA LYS A 344 3.38 0.35 20.37
C LYS A 344 3.60 1.65 21.13
N ASP A 345 4.87 1.99 21.35
CA ASP A 345 5.30 3.28 21.88
C ASP A 345 6.17 3.93 20.81
N GLU A 346 5.77 5.12 20.32
CA GLU A 346 6.51 5.89 19.31
C GLU A 346 7.12 5.05 18.16
N ASP A 347 6.25 4.31 17.44
CA ASP A 347 6.62 3.43 16.31
C ASP A 347 7.52 2.23 16.63
N VAL A 348 7.90 2.00 17.90
CA VAL A 348 8.66 0.84 18.37
C VAL A 348 7.75 -0.07 19.22
N VAL A 349 7.80 -1.38 18.97
CA VAL A 349 7.05 -2.36 19.77
C VAL A 349 7.70 -2.49 21.14
N ASN A 350 6.98 -2.15 22.21
CA ASN A 350 7.45 -2.34 23.58
C ASN A 350 7.30 -3.82 23.96
N VAL A 351 8.40 -4.58 23.80
CA VAL A 351 8.41 -6.04 23.95
C VAL A 351 8.06 -6.46 25.38
N GLU A 352 8.52 -5.73 26.39
CA GLU A 352 8.30 -6.08 27.79
C GLU A 352 6.81 -5.94 28.17
N LYS A 353 6.20 -4.81 27.80
CA LYS A 353 4.77 -4.54 28.05
C LYS A 353 3.86 -5.42 27.19
N THR A 354 4.28 -5.75 25.97
CA THR A 354 3.57 -6.70 25.11
C THR A 354 3.58 -8.11 25.70
N ASN A 355 4.72 -8.56 26.26
CA ASN A 355 4.81 -9.85 26.94
C ASN A 355 4.00 -9.90 28.23
N GLU A 356 3.93 -8.80 28.98
CA GLU A 356 3.08 -8.71 30.17
C GLU A 356 1.60 -8.79 29.80
N ASN A 357 1.16 -8.06 28.78
CA ASN A 357 -0.22 -8.11 28.30
C ASN A 357 -0.57 -9.48 27.69
N LEU A 358 0.37 -10.15 27.02
CA LEU A 358 0.16 -11.51 26.49
C LEU A 358 -0.15 -12.54 27.58
N LYS A 359 0.28 -12.31 28.84
CA LYS A 359 -0.09 -13.20 29.95
C LYS A 359 -1.60 -13.24 30.19
N SER A 360 -2.32 -12.16 29.88
CA SER A 360 -3.78 -12.13 29.98
C SER A 360 -4.47 -13.07 28.98
N CYS A 361 -3.78 -13.49 27.90
CA CYS A 361 -4.31 -14.40 26.89
C CYS A 361 -4.05 -15.89 27.21
N ILE A 362 -3.27 -16.21 28.26
CA ILE A 362 -2.97 -17.58 28.69
C ILE A 362 -4.24 -18.41 28.99
N PRO A 363 -5.26 -17.93 29.73
CA PRO A 363 -6.46 -18.73 30.02
C PRO A 363 -7.27 -19.07 28.76
N ILE A 364 -7.32 -18.18 27.76
CA ILE A 364 -8.00 -18.45 26.49
C ILE A 364 -7.29 -19.58 25.74
N ARG A 365 -5.95 -19.56 25.71
CA ARG A 365 -5.17 -20.64 25.11
C ARG A 365 -5.36 -21.98 25.83
N ALA A 366 -5.40 -21.97 27.16
CA ALA A 366 -5.66 -23.18 27.94
C ALA A 366 -7.04 -23.79 27.62
N ALA A 367 -8.06 -22.96 27.42
CA ALA A 367 -9.39 -23.40 27.01
C ALA A 367 -9.40 -23.97 25.57
N ILE A 368 -8.63 -23.40 24.64
CA ILE A 368 -8.43 -23.98 23.28
C ILE A 368 -7.80 -25.38 23.38
N ASP A 369 -6.75 -25.52 24.18
CA ASP A 369 -6.04 -26.79 24.36
C ASP A 369 -6.94 -27.85 25.04
N GLU A 370 -7.88 -27.44 25.89
CA GLU A 370 -8.88 -28.34 26.51
C GLU A 370 -9.94 -28.79 25.51
N GLN A 371 -10.45 -27.89 24.66
CA GLN A 371 -11.42 -28.23 23.61
C GLN A 371 -10.80 -29.15 22.54
N LEU A 372 -9.53 -28.94 22.17
CA LEU A 372 -8.83 -29.84 21.24
C LEU A 372 -8.74 -31.28 21.76
N LYS A 373 -8.54 -31.47 23.07
CA LYS A 373 -8.53 -32.81 23.70
C LYS A 373 -9.89 -33.50 23.74
N LEU A 374 -10.98 -32.77 23.55
CA LEU A 374 -12.33 -33.34 23.44
C LEU A 374 -12.67 -33.74 22.00
N ILE A 375 -11.91 -33.23 21.03
CA ILE A 375 -12.05 -33.52 19.60
C ILE A 375 -11.16 -34.69 19.18
N GLU A 376 -9.98 -34.83 19.80
CA GLU A 376 -9.09 -36.01 19.70
C GLU A 376 -9.63 -37.22 20.46
#